data_AF-A0ABD2MU93-F1
#
_entry.id   AF-A0ABD2MU93-F1
#
_cell.length_a   1.000
_cell.length_b   1.000
_cell.length_c   1.000
_cell.angle_alpha   90.00
_cell.angle_beta   90.00
_cell.angle_gamma   90.00
#
_symmetry.space_group_name_H-M   'P 1'
#
loop_
_entity.id
_entity.type
_entity.pdbx_description
1 polymer ?
#
loop_
_entity_poly.entity_id
_entity_poly.type
_entity_poly.pdbx_seq_one_letter_code
_entity_poly.pdbx_strand_id
1 'polypeptide(L)'
;MPYVIVRGNLAAYGQRYPWRVLVSGLKAGDIEQLKRFASGGYCDDCTIVYMHHPCVILTALEVLGYKVVASSSTSVKQDYNEYMWTMRKEFSEPEPSEEVVNNKEEN
;
A
#
# COMPACT_ATOMS: atom_id res chain seq x y z
N MET A 1 8.19 -3.07 -4.81
CA MET A 1 8.39 -3.08 -3.35
C MET A 1 7.44 -4.09 -2.73
N PRO A 2 7.85 -4.88 -1.71
CA PRO A 2 6.96 -5.83 -1.03
C PRO A 2 6.07 -5.15 0.03
N TYR A 3 6.40 -3.91 0.41
CA TYR A 3 5.67 -3.13 1.40
C TYR A 3 4.93 -1.96 0.76
N VAL A 4 3.75 -1.67 1.31
CA VAL A 4 2.99 -0.44 1.05
C VAL A 4 2.64 0.22 2.37
N ILE A 5 2.54 1.54 2.35
CA ILE A 5 2.12 2.35 3.50
C ILE A 5 0.75 2.93 3.18
N VAL A 6 -0.23 2.65 4.03
CA VAL A 6 -1.59 3.17 3.95
C VAL A 6 -1.79 4.16 5.08
N ARG A 7 -2.29 5.35 4.78
CA ARG A 7 -2.57 6.41 5.77
C ARG A 7 -3.99 6.91 5.58
N GLY A 8 -4.76 7.02 6.65
CA GLY A 8 -6.14 7.49 6.57
C GLY A 8 -6.81 7.65 7.93
N ASN A 9 -8.02 8.18 7.92
CA ASN A 9 -8.79 8.43 9.13
C ASN A 9 -9.96 7.44 9.26
N LEU A 10 -10.16 6.87 10.45
CA LEU A 10 -11.28 5.98 10.77
C LEU A 10 -12.57 6.74 11.11
N ALA A 11 -12.48 8.05 11.38
CA ALA A 11 -13.62 8.91 11.61
C ALA A 11 -13.74 9.97 10.51
N ALA A 12 -14.98 10.22 10.08
CA ALA A 12 -15.28 11.28 9.12
C ALA A 12 -15.22 12.62 9.83
N TYR A 13 -14.24 13.46 9.50
CA TYR A 13 -14.20 14.83 9.98
C TYR A 13 -14.80 15.75 8.92
N GLY A 14 -15.77 16.58 9.34
CA GLY A 14 -16.65 17.39 8.50
C GLY A 14 -15.94 18.12 7.36
N GLN A 15 -16.02 17.53 6.17
CA GLN A 15 -15.65 18.09 4.87
C GLN A 15 -16.48 17.41 3.77
N ARG A 16 -16.57 18.07 2.60
CA ARG A 16 -17.30 17.63 1.39
C ARG A 16 -16.86 16.26 0.85
N TYR A 17 -15.68 15.78 1.26
CA TYR A 17 -15.16 14.44 1.02
C TYR A 17 -14.62 13.87 2.35
N PRO A 18 -15.41 13.07 3.07
CA PRO A 18 -15.05 12.67 4.44
C PRO A 18 -13.85 11.72 4.51
N TRP A 19 -13.51 11.08 3.39
CA TRP A 19 -12.50 10.02 3.36
C TRP A 19 -11.40 10.35 2.36
N ARG A 20 -10.16 10.33 2.84
CA ARG A 20 -8.94 10.42 2.04
C ARG A 20 -7.96 9.39 2.58
N VAL A 21 -7.62 8.43 1.74
CA VAL A 21 -6.66 7.37 2.06
C VAL A 21 -5.48 7.50 1.12
N LEU A 22 -4.29 7.68 1.67
CA LEU A 22 -3.05 7.75 0.93
C LEU A 22 -2.43 6.35 0.92
N VAL A 23 -2.04 5.87 -0.25
CA VAL A 23 -1.33 4.59 -0.41
C VAL A 23 -0.05 4.83 -1.17
N SER A 24 1.08 4.56 -0.52
CA SER A 24 2.42 4.70 -1.08
C SER A 24 3.05 3.34 -1.39
N GLY A 25 3.82 3.26 -2.48
CA GLY A 25 4.66 2.10 -2.79
C GLY A 25 4.01 0.98 -3.62
N LEU A 26 2.82 1.23 -4.18
CA LEU A 26 2.14 0.28 -5.07
C LEU A 26 2.94 0.02 -6.36
N LYS A 27 2.93 -1.23 -6.82
CA LYS A 27 3.46 -1.60 -8.14
C LYS A 27 2.43 -1.27 -9.22
N ALA A 28 2.89 -1.02 -10.45
CA ALA A 28 2.03 -0.68 -11.59
C ALA A 28 0.84 -1.64 -11.80
N GLY A 29 1.06 -2.96 -11.66
CA GLY A 29 -0.02 -3.95 -11.79
C GLY A 29 -1.06 -3.89 -10.68
N ASP A 30 -0.67 -3.53 -9.46
CA ASP A 30 -1.62 -3.33 -8.36
C ASP A 30 -2.38 -2.00 -8.55
N ILE A 31 -1.71 -0.95 -9.04
CA ILE A 31 -2.33 0.34 -9.38
C ILE A 31 -3.46 0.14 -10.40
N GLU A 32 -3.23 -0.66 -11.44
CA GLU A 32 -4.23 -0.96 -12.47
C GLU A 32 -5.50 -1.59 -11.86
N GLN A 33 -5.33 -2.59 -10.98
CA GLN A 33 -6.45 -3.26 -10.32
C GLN A 33 -7.23 -2.34 -9.37
N LEU A 34 -6.56 -1.34 -8.81
CA LEU A 34 -7.18 -0.36 -7.92
C LEU A 34 -7.80 0.83 -8.67
N LYS A 35 -7.65 0.97 -10.00
CA LYS A 35 -8.23 2.09 -10.77
C LYS A 35 -9.76 2.19 -10.67
N ARG A 36 -10.45 1.10 -10.33
CA ARG A 36 -11.91 1.09 -10.09
C ARG A 36 -12.34 1.94 -8.89
N PHE A 37 -11.45 2.21 -7.96
CA PHE A 37 -11.74 3.04 -6.80
C PHE A 37 -11.56 4.51 -7.17
N ALA A 38 -12.58 5.33 -6.84
CA ALA A 38 -12.50 6.78 -6.97
C ALA A 38 -11.20 7.32 -6.32
N SER A 39 -10.39 7.99 -7.13
CA SER A 39 -9.08 8.50 -6.76
C SER A 39 -9.04 10.02 -6.90
N GLY A 40 -8.36 10.69 -5.98
CA GLY A 40 -7.99 12.10 -6.10
C GLY A 40 -6.72 12.33 -6.92
N GLY A 41 -6.16 11.29 -7.53
CA GLY A 41 -4.88 11.32 -8.21
C GLY A 41 -3.69 11.10 -7.27
N TYR A 42 -2.51 11.44 -7.78
CA TYR A 42 -1.26 11.38 -7.06
C TYR A 42 -1.07 12.65 -6.21
N CYS A 43 -0.72 12.50 -4.93
CA CYS A 43 -0.31 13.65 -4.10
C CYS A 43 1.20 13.90 -4.15
N ASP A 44 1.98 12.90 -4.57
CA ASP A 44 3.41 12.93 -4.86
C ASP A 44 3.74 11.80 -5.84
N ASP A 45 5.02 11.63 -6.20
CA ASP A 45 5.47 10.67 -7.22
C ASP A 45 5.14 9.20 -6.92
N CYS A 46 4.87 8.85 -5.66
CA CYS A 46 4.72 7.46 -5.22
C CYS A 46 3.43 7.18 -4.44
N THR A 47 2.58 8.18 -4.22
CA THR A 47 1.43 8.10 -3.33
C THR A 47 0.13 8.47 -4.05
N ILE A 48 -0.81 7.52 -4.07
CA ILE A 48 -2.14 7.70 -4.65
C ILE A 48 -3.14 8.03 -3.53
N VAL A 49 -4.01 8.99 -3.79
CA VAL A 49 -5.13 9.33 -2.89
C VAL A 49 -6.39 8.62 -3.36
N TYR A 50 -6.99 7.82 -2.49
CA TYR A 50 -8.30 7.19 -2.68
C TYR A 50 -9.37 7.89 -1.83
N MET A 51 -10.53 8.12 -2.43
CA MET A 51 -11.65 8.83 -1.80
C MET A 51 -12.64 7.85 -1.13
N HIS A 52 -12.10 6.88 -0.39
CA HIS A 52 -12.83 5.79 0.26
C HIS A 52 -12.40 5.63 1.71
N HIS A 53 -13.25 5.01 2.54
CA HIS A 53 -12.91 4.69 3.92
C HIS A 53 -11.67 3.77 3.99
N PRO A 54 -10.77 3.91 4.99
CA PRO A 54 -9.57 3.07 5.10
C PRO A 54 -9.85 1.57 5.00
N CYS A 55 -10.91 1.06 5.64
CA CYS A 55 -11.27 -0.36 5.57
C CYS A 55 -11.50 -0.85 4.13
N VAL A 56 -12.09 -0.04 3.25
CA VAL A 56 -12.34 -0.44 1.85
C VAL A 56 -11.01 -0.65 1.12
N ILE A 57 -10.06 0.25 1.33
CA ILE A 57 -8.74 0.19 0.69
C ILE A 57 -7.88 -0.92 1.28
N LEU A 58 -7.88 -1.09 2.60
CA LEU A 58 -7.20 -2.18 3.29
C LEU A 58 -7.69 -3.54 2.78
N THR A 59 -9.00 -3.74 2.68
CA THR A 59 -9.58 -4.98 2.16
C THR A 59 -9.26 -5.20 0.68
N ALA A 60 -9.24 -4.15 -0.14
CA ALA A 60 -8.81 -4.27 -1.53
C ALA A 60 -7.34 -4.73 -1.63
N LEU A 61 -6.47 -4.21 -0.77
CA LEU A 61 -5.07 -4.62 -0.69
C LEU A 61 -4.92 -6.06 -0.17
N GLU A 62 -5.77 -6.50 0.76
CA GLU A 62 -5.84 -7.90 1.22
C GLU A 62 -6.19 -8.85 0.07
N VAL A 63 -7.16 -8.51 -0.77
CA VAL A 63 -7.49 -9.28 -1.98
C VAL A 63 -6.31 -9.35 -2.96
N LEU A 64 -5.48 -8.30 -3.01
CA LEU A 64 -4.24 -8.29 -3.81
C LEU A 64 -3.10 -9.08 -3.13
N GLY A 65 -3.32 -9.66 -1.95
CA GLY A 65 -2.34 -10.49 -1.24
C GLY A 65 -1.45 -9.73 -0.25
N TYR A 66 -1.75 -8.45 0.03
CA TYR A 66 -1.08 -7.71 1.10
C TYR A 66 -1.67 -8.08 2.47
N LYS A 67 -0.84 -8.18 3.50
CA LYS A 67 -1.27 -8.38 4.89
C LYS A 67 -0.78 -7.23 5.75
N VAL A 68 -1.60 -6.73 6.67
CA VAL A 68 -1.14 -5.75 7.65
C VAL A 68 -0.06 -6.39 8.52
N VAL A 69 1.11 -5.75 8.62
CA VAL A 69 2.23 -6.20 9.47
C VAL A 69 2.54 -5.23 10.60
N ALA A 70 2.10 -3.97 10.49
CA ALA A 70 2.18 -2.98 11.55
C ALA A 70 1.06 -1.95 11.40
N SER A 71 0.56 -1.44 12.53
CA SER A 71 -0.37 -0.32 12.59
C SER A 71 0.10 0.70 13.61
N SER A 72 -0.01 1.97 13.29
CA SER A 72 0.29 3.07 14.21
C SER A 72 -0.73 4.21 14.05
N SER A 73 -0.74 5.13 15.01
CA SER A 73 -1.54 6.33 14.94
C SER A 73 -0.72 7.54 15.37
N THR A 74 -0.97 8.69 14.75
CA THR A 74 -0.45 9.98 15.19
C THR A 74 -1.61 10.87 15.61
N SER A 75 -1.51 11.44 16.80
CA SER A 75 -2.42 12.50 17.24
C SER A 75 -1.83 13.83 16.82
N VAL A 76 -2.33 14.40 15.72
CA VAL A 76 -1.80 15.67 15.17
C VAL A 76 -2.49 16.87 15.82
N LYS A 77 -3.77 16.73 16.21
CA LYS A 77 -4.57 17.69 17.01
C LYS A 77 -5.56 16.90 17.89
N GLN A 78 -6.07 17.50 18.96
CA GLN A 78 -6.95 16.86 19.95
C GLN A 78 -8.14 16.10 19.35
N ASP A 79 -8.58 16.46 18.14
CA ASP A 79 -9.68 15.80 17.43
C ASP A 79 -9.30 15.25 16.05
N TYR A 80 -8.01 15.15 15.70
CA TYR A 80 -7.59 14.59 14.40
C TYR A 80 -6.57 13.48 14.61
N ASN A 81 -7.10 12.27 14.75
CA ASN A 81 -6.32 11.05 14.80
C ASN A 81 -6.13 10.52 13.40
N GLU A 82 -4.88 10.37 13.01
CA GLU A 82 -4.53 9.76 11.75
C GLU A 82 -3.92 8.39 11.99
N TYR A 83 -4.32 7.42 11.19
CA TYR A 83 -3.91 6.04 11.30
C TYR A 83 -3.04 5.67 10.11
N MET A 84 -2.05 4.83 10.38
CA MET A 84 -1.13 4.30 9.40
C MET A 84 -1.07 2.79 9.51
N TRP A 85 -1.01 2.11 8.36
CA TRP A 85 -0.85 0.68 8.24
C TRP A 85 0.28 0.38 7.28
N THR A 86 1.25 -0.41 7.73
CA THR A 86 2.23 -1.03 6.85
C THR A 86 1.66 -2.37 6.43
N MET A 87 1.53 -2.59 5.13
CA MET A 87 1.12 -3.89 4.59
C MET A 87 2.24 -4.51 3.78
N ARG A 88 2.37 -5.83 3.84
CA ARG A 88 3.36 -6.62 3.12
C ARG A 88 2.68 -7.65 2.23
N LYS A 89 3.10 -7.75 0.97
CA LYS A 89 2.78 -8.87 0.09
C LYS A 89 3.95 -9.85 0.10
N GLU A 90 3.66 -11.13 0.31
CA GLU A 90 4.68 -12.17 0.21
C GLU A 90 5.23 -12.18 -1.23
N PHE A 91 6.56 -12.25 -1.34
CA PHE A 91 7.25 -12.28 -2.61
C PHE A 91 7.94 -13.64 -2.68
N SER A 92 7.62 -14.43 -3.70
CA SER A 92 8.43 -15.59 -4.06
C SER A 92 9.78 -15.05 -4.50
N GLU A 93 10.84 -15.39 -3.76
CA GLU A 93 12.20 -15.10 -4.19
C GLU A 93 12.40 -15.77 -5.57
N PRO A 94 12.95 -15.05 -6.58
CA PRO A 94 13.22 -15.68 -7.87
C PRO A 94 14.17 -16.85 -7.65
N GLU A 95 13.91 -17.98 -8.31
CA GLU A 95 14.80 -19.14 -8.22
C GLU A 95 16.21 -18.72 -8.67
N PRO A 96 17.27 -19.20 -7.99
CA PRO A 96 18.64 -18.86 -8.35
C PRO A 96 18.91 -19.26 -9.80
N SER A 97 19.49 -18.36 -10.59
CA SER A 97 19.84 -18.64 -11.97
C SER A 97 20.90 -19.75 -12.02
N GLU A 98 20.68 -20.77 -12.86
CA GLU A 98 21.57 -21.93 -13.05
C GLU A 98 22.98 -21.56 -13.58
N GLU A 99 23.21 -20.30 -13.95
CA GLU A 99 24.45 -19.81 -14.56
C GLU A 99 25.70 -19.90 -13.66
N VAL A 100 25.54 -20.16 -12.36
CA VAL A 100 26.68 -20.22 -11.41
C VAL A 100 27.32 -21.61 -11.32
N VAL A 101 26.70 -22.67 -11.86
CA VAL A 101 27.21 -24.05 -11.73
C VAL A 101 28.18 -24.45 -12.85
N ASN A 102 28.05 -23.88 -14.05
CA ASN A 102 28.83 -24.34 -15.22
C ASN A 102 30.25 -23.75 -15.34
N ASN A 103 30.67 -22.84 -14.46
CA ASN A 103 31.99 -22.19 -14.56
C ASN A 103 33.07 -22.80 -13.64
N LYS A 104 32.86 -24.02 -13.11
CA LYS A 104 33.82 -24.67 -12.18
C LYS A 104 34.40 -26.02 -12.64
N GLU A 105 34.13 -26.49 -13.85
CA GLU A 105 34.62 -27.79 -14.34
C GLU A 105 35.58 -27.73 -15.54
N GLU A 106 36.23 -26.59 -15.78
CA GLU A 106 37.37 -26.54 -16.72
C GLU A 106 38.61 -25.96 -16.02
N ASN A 107 39.42 -26.85 -15.43
CA ASN A 107 40.86 -26.66 -15.15
C ASN A 107 41.54 -28.02 -15.06
#